data_AF-A0A943PMI9-F1
#
_entry.id   AF-A0A943PMI9-F1
#
_cell.length_a   1.000
_cell.length_b   1.000
_cell.length_c   1.000
_cell.angle_alpha   90.00
_cell.angle_beta   90.00
_cell.angle_gamma   90.00
#
_symmetry.space_group_name_H-M   'P 1'
#
loop_
_entity.id
_entity.type
_entity.pdbx_description
1 polymer ?
#
loop_
_entity_poly.entity_id
_entity_poly.type
_entity_poly.pdbx_seq_one_letter_code
_entity_poly.pdbx_strand_id
1 'polypeptide(L)'
;MEIQKRCKYCGKLFIAHTLATQYCSRQCNGKDYKRKIREKKIADYLESNPQDAPSAVSSQNSVLEAKRFLTPREAALYLGIGKSSVYRELASGLIKAVQMKGKTLIRRKDIDGLFDRTKEYQTRTGKIHEKREYYTVSQIVNKFHTTRRAVWNRCEKYGIKKVYQGRNTFYDKALVDIHFAELIAEVDMNDYYTIDQIMEKFSMSHAAVLSFVQRNDIPRITQGRKVYYSRAHIDTFKGERENVDPLYYTYKDIHEKYKLSKDQINYYVHNYNIPNHKQGRLTIVERNSFDRIIKERMSTSFLDKEVEKRKKQKKTDKVPDGYISIKQIAEQYGITEKAAQAKTREGKLEKLFIKHRNYFNANAVEQLFNRDPEKFDVPEDYITAQKIAERFKITVHHVHGRTRQAKVPRITIKHINFYELKAVEELFGHRVPVSESVEGDSIEWITGEQIEELYGLSTAARRTLVSRHKIPSKKVHETTFYSKADVEYARNPGLKDQKDYYTVEQIKEKFGLSREEVYSLVRYKNIQKKRDGRFTLFLKEDVIRAIHERKQ
;
A
#
# COMPACT_ATOMS: atom_id res chain seq x y z
N MET A 1 64.21 -30.12 16.00
CA MET A 1 65.08 -29.56 14.94
C MET A 1 64.18 -28.83 13.96
N GLU A 2 64.33 -27.52 13.81
CA GLU A 2 63.52 -26.69 12.89
C GLU A 2 64.42 -26.22 11.74
N ILE A 3 64.06 -26.58 10.50
CA ILE A 3 64.91 -26.37 9.32
C ILE A 3 64.15 -25.49 8.33
N GLN A 4 64.70 -24.33 7.95
CA GLN A 4 64.13 -23.51 6.88
C GLN A 4 64.41 -24.14 5.51
N LYS A 5 63.36 -24.37 4.71
CA LYS A 5 63.43 -24.95 3.36
C LYS A 5 62.60 -24.15 2.37
N ARG A 6 62.92 -24.29 1.08
CA ARG A 6 62.12 -23.73 -0.02
C ARG A 6 61.11 -24.77 -0.54
N CYS A 7 59.84 -24.40 -0.63
CA CYS A 7 58.79 -25.28 -1.16
C CYS A 7 59.00 -25.55 -2.66
N LYS A 8 59.05 -26.83 -3.06
CA LYS A 8 59.24 -27.23 -4.48
C LYS A 8 58.12 -26.76 -5.43
N TYR A 9 56.92 -26.49 -4.90
CA TYR A 9 55.79 -26.06 -5.72
C TYR A 9 55.70 -24.53 -5.88
N CYS A 10 55.68 -23.79 -4.76
CA CYS A 10 55.41 -22.35 -4.76
C CYS A 10 56.66 -21.48 -4.53
N GLY A 11 57.83 -22.09 -4.31
CA GLY A 11 59.09 -21.36 -4.12
C GLY A 11 59.23 -20.58 -2.81
N LYS A 12 58.23 -20.62 -1.92
CA LYS A 12 58.25 -19.92 -0.62
C LYS A 12 59.11 -20.64 0.42
N LEU A 13 59.77 -19.89 1.28
CA LEU A 13 60.47 -20.41 2.45
C LEU A 13 59.47 -20.85 3.52
N PHE A 14 59.73 -21.98 4.17
CA PHE A 14 58.90 -22.52 5.25
C PHE A 14 59.75 -23.31 6.26
N ILE A 15 59.24 -23.47 7.49
CA ILE A 15 59.90 -24.22 8.55
C ILE A 15 59.44 -25.68 8.48
N ALA A 16 60.40 -26.60 8.33
CA ALA A 16 60.18 -28.04 8.32
C ALA A 16 60.66 -28.66 9.63
N HIS A 17 59.81 -29.50 10.24
CA HIS A 17 60.14 -30.25 11.46
C HIS A 17 60.79 -31.62 11.17
N THR A 18 60.84 -32.03 9.90
CA THR A 18 61.47 -33.28 9.45
C THR A 18 62.30 -33.07 8.18
N LEU A 19 63.34 -33.89 8.00
CA LEU A 19 64.19 -33.85 6.80
C LEU A 19 63.43 -34.25 5.52
N ALA A 20 62.37 -35.05 5.63
CA ALA A 20 61.57 -35.49 4.48
C ALA A 20 60.59 -34.44 3.94
N THR A 21 60.28 -33.37 4.68
CA THR A 21 59.27 -32.39 4.25
C THR A 21 59.80 -31.50 3.11
N GLN A 22 59.16 -31.57 1.93
CA GLN A 22 59.55 -30.85 0.70
C GLN A 22 58.62 -29.68 0.31
N TYR A 23 57.44 -29.58 0.94
CA TYR A 23 56.41 -28.61 0.60
C TYR A 23 55.94 -27.87 1.84
N CYS A 24 55.59 -26.59 1.68
CA CYS A 24 55.09 -25.77 2.80
C CYS A 24 53.68 -26.16 3.29
N SER A 25 52.93 -26.97 2.51
CA SER A 25 51.61 -27.44 2.89
C SER A 25 51.17 -28.67 2.07
N ARG A 26 50.19 -29.42 2.60
CA ARG A 26 49.55 -30.54 1.88
C ARG A 26 48.93 -30.10 0.55
N GLN A 27 48.42 -28.87 0.47
CA GLN A 27 47.91 -28.29 -0.78
C GLN A 27 49.01 -28.12 -1.83
N CYS A 28 50.18 -27.61 -1.45
CA CYS A 28 51.31 -27.47 -2.38
C CYS A 28 51.79 -28.83 -2.89
N ASN A 29 51.86 -29.84 -2.02
CA ASN A 29 52.18 -31.21 -2.42
C ASN A 29 51.16 -31.75 -3.45
N GLY A 30 49.87 -31.61 -3.16
CA GLY A 30 48.81 -32.07 -4.08
C GLY A 30 48.80 -31.34 -5.43
N LYS A 31 49.12 -30.04 -5.45
CA LYS A 31 49.24 -29.28 -6.70
C LYS A 31 50.48 -29.67 -7.50
N ASP A 32 51.61 -29.92 -6.86
CA ASP A 32 52.84 -30.37 -7.50
C ASP A 32 52.66 -31.75 -8.15
N TYR A 33 52.03 -32.68 -7.43
CA TYR A 33 51.69 -34.01 -7.91
C TYR A 33 50.83 -33.96 -9.19
N LYS A 34 49.76 -33.15 -9.18
CA LYS A 34 48.90 -32.95 -10.36
C LYS A 34 49.64 -32.29 -11.53
N ARG A 35 50.56 -31.36 -11.25
CA ARG A 35 51.38 -30.72 -12.29
C ARG A 35 52.28 -31.75 -12.99
N LYS A 36 53.00 -32.57 -12.22
CA LYS A 36 53.86 -33.63 -12.76
C LYS A 36 53.09 -34.66 -13.60
N ILE A 37 51.90 -35.06 -13.18
CA ILE A 37 51.03 -35.94 -13.98
C ILE A 37 50.67 -35.28 -15.31
N ARG A 38 50.34 -33.98 -15.29
CA ARG A 38 50.00 -33.24 -16.51
C ARG A 38 51.20 -33.10 -17.44
N GLU A 39 52.36 -32.75 -16.91
CA GLU A 39 53.62 -32.65 -17.66
C GLU A 39 53.98 -33.98 -18.31
N LYS A 40 53.85 -35.10 -17.57
CA LYS A 40 54.05 -36.44 -18.11
C LYS A 40 53.08 -36.75 -19.26
N LYS A 41 51.78 -36.49 -19.08
CA LYS A 41 50.78 -36.66 -20.14
C LYS A 41 51.08 -35.83 -21.39
N ILE A 42 51.60 -34.61 -21.22
CA ILE A 42 51.98 -33.75 -22.34
C ILE A 42 53.23 -34.31 -23.02
N ALA A 43 54.23 -34.78 -22.27
CA ALA A 43 55.42 -35.41 -22.82
C ALA A 43 55.08 -36.69 -23.59
N ASP A 44 54.28 -37.59 -23.01
CA ASP A 44 53.80 -38.82 -23.64
C ASP A 44 53.01 -38.50 -24.94
N TYR A 45 52.24 -37.42 -24.95
CA TYR A 45 51.52 -36.94 -26.15
C TYR A 45 52.47 -36.41 -27.23
N LEU A 46 53.48 -35.62 -26.85
CA LEU A 46 54.45 -35.05 -27.78
C LEU A 46 55.37 -36.11 -28.39
N GLU A 47 55.70 -37.16 -27.63
CA GLU A 47 56.49 -38.30 -28.09
C GLU A 47 55.69 -39.19 -29.07
N SER A 48 54.37 -39.30 -28.88
CA SER A 48 53.48 -40.03 -29.78
C SER A 48 53.04 -39.23 -31.02
N ASN A 49 53.14 -37.89 -31.00
CA ASN A 49 52.80 -37.01 -32.14
C ASN A 49 53.91 -35.98 -32.43
N PRO A 50 55.02 -36.39 -33.09
CA PRO A 50 56.15 -35.50 -33.39
C PRO A 50 55.83 -34.33 -34.32
N GLN A 51 54.73 -34.42 -35.09
CA GLN A 51 54.25 -33.37 -36.01
C GLN A 51 53.66 -32.16 -35.26
N ASP A 52 53.22 -32.35 -34.01
CA ASP A 52 52.68 -31.31 -33.14
C ASP A 52 53.77 -30.59 -32.32
N ALA A 53 55.04 -30.96 -32.52
CA ALA A 53 56.17 -30.26 -31.92
C ALA A 53 56.21 -28.81 -32.42
N PRO A 54 56.21 -27.80 -31.54
CA PRO A 54 56.29 -26.41 -31.97
C PRO A 54 57.60 -26.20 -32.75
N SER A 55 57.48 -26.00 -34.07
CA SER A 55 58.61 -25.64 -34.93
C SER A 55 59.23 -24.35 -34.38
N ALA A 56 60.55 -24.37 -34.16
CA ALA A 56 61.30 -23.23 -33.63
C ALA A 56 61.01 -21.97 -34.46
N VAL A 57 60.37 -20.99 -33.83
CA VAL A 57 59.80 -19.76 -34.42
C VAL A 57 60.87 -18.78 -34.92
N SER A 58 62.16 -19.12 -34.80
CA SER A 58 63.25 -18.17 -35.01
C SER A 58 63.58 -17.84 -36.47
N SER A 59 63.13 -18.64 -37.45
CA SER A 59 63.60 -18.55 -38.84
C SER A 59 62.66 -17.83 -39.82
N GLN A 60 61.47 -17.38 -39.40
CA GLN A 60 60.47 -16.79 -40.32
C GLN A 60 60.51 -15.25 -40.41
N ASN A 61 61.13 -14.56 -39.45
CA ASN A 61 61.14 -13.08 -39.43
C ASN A 61 61.97 -12.48 -40.57
N SER A 62 63.09 -13.09 -40.92
CA SER A 62 63.99 -12.61 -41.99
C SER A 62 63.35 -12.65 -43.39
N VAL A 63 62.44 -13.58 -43.66
CA VAL A 63 61.72 -13.69 -44.95
C VAL A 63 60.57 -12.68 -45.03
N LEU A 64 59.94 -12.35 -43.90
CA LEU A 64 58.87 -11.35 -43.83
C LEU A 64 59.41 -9.93 -44.01
N GLU A 65 60.64 -9.69 -43.58
CA GLU A 65 61.39 -8.44 -43.79
C GLU A 65 61.80 -8.14 -45.24
N ALA A 66 61.53 -9.02 -46.21
CA ALA A 66 61.77 -8.71 -47.63
C ALA A 66 60.48 -8.35 -48.40
N LYS A 67 59.30 -8.64 -47.86
CA LYS A 67 58.02 -8.46 -48.55
C LYS A 67 57.53 -7.01 -48.50
N ARG A 68 57.13 -6.47 -49.66
CA ARG A 68 56.53 -5.13 -49.78
C ARG A 68 55.09 -5.05 -49.27
N PHE A 69 54.34 -6.15 -49.38
CA PHE A 69 52.95 -6.26 -48.93
C PHE A 69 52.80 -7.45 -48.00
N LEU A 70 52.08 -7.26 -46.90
CA LEU A 70 51.85 -8.26 -45.87
C LEU A 70 50.35 -8.54 -45.76
N THR A 71 50.00 -9.81 -45.55
CA THR A 71 48.65 -10.18 -45.11
C THR A 71 48.45 -9.84 -43.62
N PRO A 72 47.21 -9.73 -43.11
CA PRO A 72 46.98 -9.49 -41.67
C PRO A 72 47.62 -10.51 -40.74
N ARG A 73 47.83 -11.75 -41.21
CA ARG A 73 48.53 -12.80 -40.45
C ARG A 73 50.04 -12.58 -40.43
N GLU A 74 50.62 -12.17 -41.55
CA GLU A 74 52.05 -11.84 -41.63
C GLU A 74 52.38 -10.53 -40.93
N ALA A 75 51.50 -9.52 -41.01
CA ALA A 75 51.64 -8.27 -40.28
C ALA A 75 51.57 -8.47 -38.75
N ALA A 76 50.74 -9.43 -38.29
CA ALA A 76 50.68 -9.82 -36.89
C ALA A 76 52.01 -10.43 -36.41
N LEU A 77 52.62 -11.30 -37.22
CA LEU A 77 53.94 -11.87 -36.94
C LEU A 77 55.04 -10.81 -36.96
N TYR A 78 55.04 -9.92 -37.96
CA TYR A 78 56.01 -8.83 -38.11
C TYR A 78 55.97 -7.84 -36.93
N LEU A 79 54.77 -7.48 -36.45
CA LEU A 79 54.59 -6.57 -35.30
C LEU A 79 54.65 -7.27 -33.93
N GLY A 80 54.71 -8.61 -33.90
CA GLY A 80 54.64 -9.38 -32.65
C GLY A 80 53.31 -9.26 -31.89
N ILE A 81 52.21 -8.92 -32.57
CA ILE A 81 50.88 -8.76 -31.97
C ILE A 81 49.90 -9.84 -32.47
N GLY A 82 48.78 -10.03 -31.76
CA GLY A 82 47.75 -10.97 -32.20
C GLY A 82 47.06 -10.55 -33.51
N LYS A 83 46.66 -11.52 -34.35
CA LYS A 83 45.89 -11.31 -35.59
C LYS A 83 44.65 -10.43 -35.36
N SER A 84 43.96 -10.61 -34.23
CA SER A 84 42.80 -9.80 -33.84
C SER A 84 43.15 -8.34 -33.57
N SER A 85 44.33 -8.06 -33.00
CA SER A 85 44.82 -6.69 -32.83
C SER A 85 45.01 -6.01 -34.17
N VAL A 86 45.62 -6.68 -35.14
CA VAL A 86 45.79 -6.14 -36.50
C VAL A 86 44.44 -5.77 -37.12
N TYR A 87 43.42 -6.63 -37.05
CA TYR A 87 42.09 -6.27 -37.56
C TYR A 87 41.45 -5.08 -36.83
N ARG A 88 41.68 -4.92 -35.52
CA ARG A 88 41.22 -3.72 -34.79
C ARG A 88 41.93 -2.46 -35.28
N GLU A 89 43.23 -2.53 -35.55
CA GLU A 89 44.00 -1.39 -36.09
C GLU A 89 43.63 -1.05 -37.54
N LEU A 90 43.24 -2.05 -38.33
CA LEU A 90 42.66 -1.82 -39.66
C LEU A 90 41.29 -1.16 -39.57
N ALA A 91 40.43 -1.62 -38.64
CA ALA A 91 39.10 -1.07 -38.45
C ALA A 91 39.11 0.35 -37.84
N SER A 92 40.09 0.66 -36.98
CA SER A 92 40.30 2.01 -36.44
C SER A 92 40.88 2.98 -37.49
N GLY A 93 41.33 2.47 -38.64
CA GLY A 93 41.94 3.23 -39.72
C GLY A 93 43.38 3.68 -39.44
N LEU A 94 44.00 3.18 -38.36
CA LEU A 94 45.39 3.49 -38.00
C LEU A 94 46.38 2.92 -39.02
N ILE A 95 46.11 1.72 -39.55
CA ILE A 95 46.90 1.09 -40.62
C ILE A 95 46.07 1.07 -41.91
N LYS A 96 46.61 1.61 -43.00
CA LYS A 96 45.96 1.56 -44.31
C LYS A 96 46.10 0.16 -44.92
N ALA A 97 45.01 -0.35 -45.47
CA ALA A 97 45.00 -1.62 -46.20
C ALA A 97 44.04 -1.59 -47.38
N VAL A 98 44.27 -2.48 -48.34
CA VAL A 98 43.37 -2.72 -49.47
C VAL A 98 42.74 -4.09 -49.31
N GLN A 99 41.41 -4.13 -49.34
CA GLN A 99 40.65 -5.37 -49.35
C GLN A 99 40.27 -5.74 -50.78
N MET A 100 40.73 -6.89 -51.25
CA MET A 100 40.32 -7.52 -52.50
C MET A 100 39.40 -8.71 -52.19
N LYS A 101 38.75 -9.27 -53.22
CA LYS A 101 37.91 -10.48 -53.06
C LYS A 101 38.74 -11.63 -52.48
N GLY A 102 38.59 -11.88 -51.19
CA GLY A 102 39.25 -12.97 -50.45
C GLY A 102 40.61 -12.66 -49.80
N LYS A 103 41.19 -11.47 -49.99
CA LYS A 103 42.50 -11.11 -49.39
C LYS A 103 42.56 -9.65 -48.95
N THR A 104 43.19 -9.41 -47.80
CA THR A 104 43.56 -8.06 -47.33
C THR A 104 45.06 -7.91 -47.46
N LEU A 105 45.52 -6.83 -48.07
CA LEU A 105 46.94 -6.51 -48.24
C LEU A 105 47.26 -5.20 -47.54
N ILE A 106 48.30 -5.23 -46.72
CA ILE A 106 48.83 -4.09 -45.98
C ILE A 106 50.18 -3.73 -46.59
N ARG A 107 50.39 -2.46 -46.95
CA ARG A 107 51.71 -1.99 -47.40
C ARG A 107 52.63 -1.90 -46.19
N ARG A 108 53.84 -2.43 -46.32
CA ARG A 108 54.79 -2.40 -45.21
C ARG A 108 55.15 -0.97 -44.78
N LYS A 109 55.31 -0.05 -45.74
CA LYS A 109 55.56 1.38 -45.48
C LYS A 109 54.51 2.02 -44.57
N ASP A 110 53.25 1.58 -44.66
CA ASP A 110 52.16 2.11 -43.83
C ASP A 110 52.20 1.54 -42.40
N ILE A 111 52.84 0.37 -42.19
CA ILE A 111 53.11 -0.19 -40.86
C ILE A 111 54.34 0.50 -40.24
N ASP A 112 55.42 0.62 -41.00
CA ASP A 112 56.66 1.25 -40.49
C ASP A 112 56.41 2.75 -40.17
N GLY A 113 55.60 3.43 -40.98
CA GLY A 113 55.17 4.82 -40.73
C GLY A 113 54.20 5.01 -39.56
N LEU A 114 53.73 3.94 -38.91
CA LEU A 114 52.92 4.04 -37.68
C LEU A 114 53.74 4.66 -36.54
N PHE A 115 55.05 4.40 -36.53
CA PHE A 115 55.98 4.92 -35.53
C PHE A 115 56.35 6.38 -35.76
N ASP A 116 56.18 6.89 -36.98
CA ASP A 116 56.43 8.29 -37.34
C ASP A 116 55.28 9.23 -36.93
N ARG A 117 54.07 8.69 -36.68
CA ARG A 117 52.86 9.45 -36.32
C ARG A 117 52.27 8.99 -34.99
N THR A 118 53.14 8.83 -33.98
CA THR A 118 52.71 8.33 -32.68
C THR A 118 51.89 9.37 -31.91
N LYS A 119 50.76 8.93 -31.34
CA LYS A 119 50.09 9.66 -30.27
C LYS A 119 50.88 9.45 -28.99
N GLU A 120 50.97 10.47 -28.13
CA GLU A 120 51.58 10.33 -26.81
C GLU A 120 50.98 9.15 -26.04
N TYR A 121 51.84 8.35 -25.43
CA TYR A 121 51.43 7.15 -24.69
C TYR A 121 50.50 7.53 -23.54
N GLN A 122 49.21 7.25 -23.71
CA GLN A 122 48.22 7.42 -22.65
C GLN A 122 48.38 6.25 -21.67
N THR A 123 48.93 6.53 -20.48
CA THR A 123 48.94 5.57 -19.39
C THR A 123 47.53 5.06 -19.15
N ARG A 124 47.35 3.75 -18.99
CA ARG A 124 46.07 3.16 -18.56
C ARG A 124 45.79 3.53 -17.10
N THR A 125 45.47 4.79 -16.84
CA THR A 125 44.92 5.20 -15.55
C THR A 125 43.56 4.52 -15.45
N GLY A 126 43.45 3.50 -14.59
CA GLY A 126 42.16 2.94 -14.22
C GLY A 126 41.23 4.09 -13.81
N LYS A 127 39.94 4.01 -14.13
CA LYS A 127 38.96 5.03 -13.79
C LYS A 127 39.20 5.46 -12.33
N ILE A 128 39.64 6.70 -12.13
CA ILE A 128 39.78 7.27 -10.79
C ILE A 128 38.36 7.33 -10.25
N HIS A 129 38.01 6.40 -9.37
CA HIS A 129 36.77 6.49 -8.63
C HIS A 129 36.92 7.69 -7.70
N GLU A 130 36.12 8.74 -7.91
CA GLU A 130 35.97 9.81 -6.94
C GLU A 130 35.80 9.20 -5.55
N LYS A 131 36.61 9.68 -4.61
CA LYS A 131 36.60 9.26 -3.20
C LYS A 131 35.30 9.80 -2.58
N ARG A 132 34.17 9.15 -2.85
CA ARG A 132 32.92 9.46 -2.16
C ARG A 132 33.13 9.16 -0.69
N GLU A 133 32.96 10.17 0.16
CA GLU A 133 33.02 9.99 1.60
C GLU A 133 31.76 9.25 2.05
N TYR A 134 31.94 8.19 2.82
CA TYR A 134 30.84 7.38 3.31
C TYR A 134 30.71 7.51 4.82
N TYR A 135 29.47 7.49 5.32
CA TYR A 135 29.19 7.29 6.72
C TYR A 135 28.95 5.83 7.06
N THR A 136 29.50 5.39 8.19
CA THR A 136 29.10 4.16 8.88
C THR A 136 27.80 4.40 9.65
N VAL A 137 27.03 3.34 9.89
CA VAL A 137 25.80 3.43 10.71
C VAL A 137 26.07 4.07 12.07
N SER A 138 27.20 3.74 12.73
CA SER A 138 27.56 4.30 14.02
C SER A 138 27.84 5.81 13.96
N GLN A 139 28.47 6.29 12.89
CA GLN A 139 28.67 7.73 12.69
C GLN A 139 27.34 8.48 12.48
N ILE A 140 26.40 7.90 11.73
CA ILE A 140 25.07 8.50 11.53
C ILE A 140 24.31 8.54 12.87
N VAL A 141 24.35 7.46 13.64
CA VAL A 141 23.74 7.39 14.98
C VAL A 141 24.29 8.47 15.90
N ASN A 142 25.62 8.64 15.93
CA ASN A 142 26.25 9.63 16.79
C ASN A 142 26.00 11.07 16.33
N LYS A 143 26.03 11.33 15.01
CA LYS A 143 25.87 12.68 14.44
C LYS A 143 24.43 13.18 14.55
N PHE A 144 23.44 12.31 14.31
CA PHE A 144 22.02 12.69 14.26
C PHE A 144 21.23 12.21 15.48
N HIS A 145 21.91 11.79 16.55
CA HIS A 145 21.32 11.30 17.81
C HIS A 145 20.13 10.35 17.63
N THR A 146 20.26 9.44 16.66
CA THR A 146 19.20 8.55 16.18
C THR A 146 19.51 7.10 16.52
N THR A 147 18.51 6.21 16.48
CA THR A 147 18.72 4.77 16.70
C THR A 147 19.17 4.07 15.40
N ARG A 148 19.96 3.00 15.51
CA ARG A 148 20.40 2.20 14.34
C ARG A 148 19.25 1.78 13.43
N ARG A 149 18.10 1.39 14.02
CA ARG A 149 16.91 0.98 13.27
C ARG A 149 16.26 2.15 12.54
N ALA A 150 16.21 3.34 13.16
CA ALA A 150 15.73 4.54 12.50
C ALA A 150 16.62 4.95 11.32
N VAL A 151 17.95 4.79 11.42
CA VAL A 151 18.87 4.99 10.30
C VAL A 151 18.51 4.08 9.13
N TRP A 152 18.35 2.77 9.36
CA TRP A 152 18.00 1.82 8.30
C TRP A 152 16.65 2.12 7.65
N ASN A 153 15.60 2.36 8.44
CA ASN A 153 14.27 2.68 7.93
C ASN A 153 14.29 3.97 7.08
N ARG A 154 15.05 4.98 7.51
CA ARG A 154 15.14 6.27 6.82
C ARG A 154 15.95 6.14 5.53
N CYS A 155 17.06 5.41 5.54
CA CYS A 155 17.82 5.10 4.33
C CYS A 155 17.00 4.28 3.32
N GLU A 156 16.18 3.33 3.76
CA GLU A 156 15.27 2.59 2.88
C GLU A 156 14.15 3.47 2.32
N LYS A 157 13.54 4.34 3.16
CA LYS A 157 12.48 5.27 2.74
C LYS A 157 12.94 6.24 1.64
N TYR A 158 14.16 6.78 1.76
CA TYR A 158 14.72 7.73 0.79
C TYR A 158 15.57 7.07 -0.31
N GLY A 159 15.63 5.74 -0.37
CA GLY A 159 16.34 5.02 -1.41
C GLY A 159 17.87 5.21 -1.39
N ILE A 160 18.47 5.48 -0.23
CA ILE A 160 19.92 5.65 -0.09
C ILE A 160 20.59 4.28 -0.21
N LYS A 161 21.42 4.11 -1.24
CA LYS A 161 22.07 2.82 -1.56
C LYS A 161 23.01 2.37 -0.43
N LYS A 162 22.85 1.09 -0.04
CA LYS A 162 23.73 0.40 0.92
C LYS A 162 24.99 -0.04 0.21
N VAL A 163 26.15 0.45 0.65
CA VAL A 163 27.46 -0.02 0.18
C VAL A 163 28.06 -0.91 1.26
N TYR A 164 28.37 -2.15 0.91
CA TYR A 164 29.01 -3.09 1.84
C TYR A 164 30.52 -3.07 1.64
N GLN A 165 31.28 -2.78 2.70
CA GLN A 165 32.72 -3.02 2.73
C GLN A 165 33.02 -3.95 3.92
N GLY A 166 33.23 -5.23 3.63
CA GLY A 166 33.38 -6.27 4.64
C GLY A 166 32.08 -6.49 5.44
N ARG A 167 32.16 -6.41 6.77
CA ARG A 167 31.01 -6.57 7.70
C ARG A 167 30.22 -5.29 7.94
N ASN A 168 30.75 -4.14 7.53
CA ASN A 168 30.17 -2.84 7.81
C ASN A 168 29.31 -2.34 6.63
N THR A 169 28.20 -1.67 6.97
CA THR A 169 27.32 -1.01 6.00
C THR A 169 27.62 0.48 5.96
N PHE A 170 27.79 1.01 4.75
CA PHE A 170 28.14 2.38 4.46
C PHE A 170 27.04 3.06 3.65
N TYR A 171 26.88 4.35 3.87
CA TYR A 171 25.94 5.22 3.16
C TYR A 171 26.64 6.48 2.67
N ASP A 172 26.18 7.04 1.55
CA ASP A 172 26.75 8.25 0.96
C ASP A 172 26.54 9.44 1.91
N LYS A 173 27.63 10.12 2.28
CA LYS A 173 27.63 11.23 3.25
C LYS A 173 26.70 12.37 2.84
N ALA A 174 26.73 12.77 1.57
CA ALA A 174 25.95 13.89 1.07
C ALA A 174 24.43 13.62 1.13
N LEU A 175 24.03 12.42 0.72
CA LEU A 175 22.61 12.00 0.76
C LEU A 175 22.10 11.86 2.19
N VAL A 176 22.94 11.32 3.08
CA VAL A 176 22.59 11.21 4.50
C VAL A 176 22.39 12.60 5.09
N ASP A 177 23.31 13.54 4.87
CA ASP A 177 23.20 14.88 5.43
C ASP A 177 21.93 15.62 4.98
N ILE A 178 21.55 15.52 3.71
CA ILE A 178 20.30 16.11 3.19
C ILE A 178 19.07 15.48 3.85
N HIS A 179 18.97 14.14 3.88
CA HIS A 179 17.75 13.46 4.33
C HIS A 179 17.63 13.32 5.86
N PHE A 180 18.70 13.60 6.60
CA PHE A 180 18.75 13.59 8.06
C PHE A 180 18.83 14.99 8.68
N ALA A 181 18.94 16.06 7.87
CA ALA A 181 18.97 17.44 8.36
C ALA A 181 17.78 17.81 9.26
N GLU A 182 16.57 17.32 8.95
CA GLU A 182 15.36 17.53 9.76
C GLU A 182 15.49 17.02 11.21
N LEU A 183 16.37 16.04 11.47
CA LEU A 183 16.55 15.47 12.81
C LEU A 183 17.40 16.36 13.73
N ILE A 184 18.11 17.35 13.18
CA ILE A 184 18.97 18.28 13.93
C ILE A 184 18.16 19.48 14.45
N ALA A 185 16.92 19.68 14.02
CA ALA A 185 16.08 20.76 14.55
C ALA A 185 16.00 20.63 16.08
N GLU A 186 16.55 21.62 16.79
CA GLU A 186 16.53 21.66 18.25
C GLU A 186 15.07 21.67 18.69
N VAL A 187 14.61 20.53 19.17
CA VAL A 187 13.30 20.42 19.78
C VAL A 187 13.38 21.11 21.13
N ASP A 188 12.81 22.32 21.24
CA ASP A 188 12.64 22.97 22.54
C ASP A 188 11.76 22.07 23.43
N MET A 189 12.35 21.58 24.53
CA MET A 189 11.65 20.72 25.49
C MET A 189 10.46 21.45 26.14
N ASN A 190 10.39 22.77 26.11
CA ASN A 190 9.27 23.55 26.64
C ASN A 190 7.98 23.43 25.80
N ASP A 191 8.11 23.05 24.52
CA ASP A 191 6.99 22.90 23.58
C ASP A 191 6.30 21.53 23.69
N TYR A 192 6.75 20.68 24.61
CA TYR A 192 6.23 19.33 24.79
C TYR A 192 5.88 19.04 26.25
N TYR A 193 4.84 18.22 26.44
CA TYR A 193 4.46 17.67 27.73
C TYR A 193 4.89 16.21 27.90
N THR A 194 5.31 15.85 29.10
CA THR A 194 5.40 14.45 29.53
C THR A 194 4.01 13.92 29.91
N ILE A 195 3.86 12.59 29.93
CA ILE A 195 2.61 11.97 30.38
C ILE A 195 2.26 12.41 31.81
N ASP A 196 3.25 12.44 32.71
CA ASP A 196 3.06 12.85 34.11
C ASP A 196 2.55 14.30 34.20
N GLN A 197 3.11 15.21 33.39
CA GLN A 197 2.66 16.61 33.32
C GLN A 197 1.22 16.73 32.80
N ILE A 198 0.81 15.91 31.83
CA ILE A 198 -0.57 15.88 31.33
C ILE A 198 -1.52 15.34 32.40
N MET A 199 -1.11 14.29 33.12
CA MET A 199 -1.88 13.70 34.21
C MET A 199 -2.12 14.70 35.33
N GLU A 200 -1.08 15.41 35.76
CA GLU A 200 -1.15 16.43 36.81
C GLU A 200 -1.98 17.63 36.36
N LYS A 201 -1.68 18.20 35.18
CA LYS A 201 -2.34 19.42 34.68
C LYS A 201 -3.82 19.24 34.37
N PHE A 202 -4.20 18.10 33.76
CA PHE A 202 -5.58 17.86 33.31
C PHE A 202 -6.35 16.86 34.19
N SER A 203 -5.76 16.44 35.31
CA SER A 203 -6.33 15.45 36.24
C SER A 203 -6.81 14.18 35.52
N MET A 204 -6.03 13.72 34.55
CA MET A 204 -6.35 12.54 33.74
C MET A 204 -5.61 11.32 34.29
N SER A 205 -6.26 10.15 34.28
CA SER A 205 -5.54 8.89 34.53
C SER A 205 -4.59 8.58 33.38
N HIS A 206 -3.52 7.83 33.65
CA HIS A 206 -2.54 7.42 32.64
C HIS A 206 -3.21 6.78 31.39
N ALA A 207 -4.19 5.90 31.61
CA ALA A 207 -4.96 5.27 30.52
C ALA A 207 -5.82 6.28 29.73
N ALA A 208 -6.39 7.27 30.39
CA ALA A 208 -7.16 8.33 29.74
C ALA A 208 -6.25 9.21 28.87
N VAL A 209 -5.03 9.53 29.33
CA VAL A 209 -4.05 10.29 28.54
C VAL A 209 -3.67 9.54 27.27
N LEU A 210 -3.33 8.24 27.37
CA LEU A 210 -2.99 7.43 26.20
C LEU A 210 -4.15 7.33 25.20
N SER A 211 -5.37 7.09 25.69
CA SER A 211 -6.58 7.03 24.84
C SER A 211 -6.86 8.37 24.17
N PHE A 212 -6.65 9.49 24.87
CA PHE A 212 -6.85 10.83 24.34
C PHE A 212 -5.83 11.19 23.26
N VAL A 213 -4.56 10.93 23.49
CA VAL A 213 -3.49 11.14 22.51
C VAL A 213 -3.74 10.32 21.26
N GLN A 214 -4.08 9.04 21.41
CA GLN A 214 -4.32 8.14 20.27
C GLN A 214 -5.57 8.54 19.49
N ARG A 215 -6.63 8.98 20.16
CA ARG A 215 -7.88 9.38 19.50
C ARG A 215 -7.75 10.68 18.70
N ASN A 216 -6.82 11.55 19.07
CA ASN A 216 -6.64 12.87 18.45
C ASN A 216 -5.32 12.98 17.65
N ASP A 217 -4.65 11.84 17.39
CA ASP A 217 -3.41 11.74 16.62
C ASP A 217 -2.35 12.79 17.01
N ILE A 218 -2.16 13.00 18.31
CA ILE A 218 -1.27 14.06 18.82
C ILE A 218 0.20 13.73 18.47
N PRO A 219 0.94 14.66 17.83
CA PRO A 219 2.35 14.46 17.52
C PRO A 219 3.17 14.14 18.78
N ARG A 220 4.00 13.10 18.69
CA ARG A 220 4.86 12.65 19.78
C ARG A 220 6.31 12.54 19.35
N ILE A 221 7.20 12.83 20.28
CA ILE A 221 8.64 12.59 20.15
C ILE A 221 9.08 11.63 21.27
N THR A 222 10.04 10.77 20.96
CA THR A 222 10.60 9.83 21.93
C THR A 222 12.09 10.14 22.12
N GLN A 223 12.45 10.69 23.28
CA GLN A 223 13.85 10.90 23.65
C GLN A 223 14.19 9.97 24.83
N GLY A 224 15.11 9.02 24.61
CA GLY A 224 15.50 8.02 25.59
C GLY A 224 14.35 7.05 25.94
N ARG A 225 14.03 6.93 27.24
CA ARG A 225 12.92 6.09 27.75
C ARG A 225 11.61 6.86 27.96
N LYS A 226 11.60 8.18 27.74
CA LYS A 226 10.43 9.04 27.97
C LYS A 226 9.80 9.46 26.64
N VAL A 227 8.47 9.57 26.66
CA VAL A 227 7.66 10.01 25.52
C VAL A 227 7.12 11.40 25.83
N TYR A 228 7.24 12.30 24.86
CA TYR A 228 6.76 13.67 24.97
C TYR A 228 5.74 13.96 23.87
N TYR A 229 4.70 14.72 24.20
CA TYR A 229 3.60 15.06 23.31
C TYR A 229 3.55 16.57 23.08
N SER A 230 3.20 17.00 21.87
CA SER A 230 3.16 18.44 21.56
C SER A 230 2.19 19.18 22.48
N ARG A 231 2.72 20.17 23.22
CA ARG A 231 1.97 21.02 24.14
C ARG A 231 0.90 21.82 23.41
N ALA A 232 1.26 22.42 22.27
CA ALA A 232 0.33 23.19 21.45
C ALA A 232 -0.91 22.37 21.03
N HIS A 233 -0.71 21.13 20.60
CA HIS A 233 -1.81 20.26 20.20
C HIS A 233 -2.69 19.86 21.39
N ILE A 234 -2.07 19.46 22.52
CA ILE A 234 -2.80 19.10 23.74
C ILE A 234 -3.61 20.29 24.25
N ASP A 235 -3.00 21.47 24.36
CA ASP A 235 -3.64 22.69 24.84
C ASP A 235 -4.74 23.16 23.87
N THR A 236 -4.60 22.94 22.56
CA THR A 236 -5.68 23.22 21.58
C THR A 236 -6.88 22.29 21.81
N PHE A 237 -6.65 20.98 21.91
CA PHE A 237 -7.73 20.01 22.15
C PHE A 237 -8.38 20.14 23.53
N LYS A 238 -7.64 20.66 24.51
CA LYS A 238 -8.14 20.95 25.86
C LYS A 238 -8.67 22.39 26.02
N GLY A 239 -8.53 23.25 25.02
CA GLY A 239 -9.14 24.58 24.92
C GLY A 239 -8.38 25.71 25.63
N GLU A 240 -7.07 25.60 25.85
CA GLU A 240 -6.26 26.62 26.52
C GLU A 240 -5.54 27.59 25.57
N ARG A 241 -5.22 27.16 24.34
CA ARG A 241 -4.68 28.04 23.28
C ARG A 241 -5.51 27.88 22.02
N GLU A 242 -6.66 28.53 21.97
CA GLU A 242 -7.34 28.74 20.68
C GLU A 242 -6.93 30.14 20.17
N ASN A 243 -6.22 30.16 19.04
CA ASN A 243 -5.88 31.39 18.32
C ASN A 243 -7.17 31.93 17.70
N VAL A 244 -7.92 32.72 18.46
CA VAL A 244 -9.14 33.37 17.95
C VAL A 244 -8.70 34.53 17.07
N ASP A 245 -9.12 34.49 15.80
CA ASP A 245 -8.86 35.55 14.83
C ASP A 245 -9.32 36.90 15.41
N PRO A 246 -8.47 37.96 15.44
CA PRO A 246 -8.77 39.25 16.09
C PRO A 246 -10.10 39.90 15.69
N LEU A 247 -10.67 39.50 14.54
CA LEU A 247 -11.95 39.99 14.01
C LEU A 247 -13.18 39.49 14.80
N TYR A 248 -13.04 38.45 15.63
CA TYR A 248 -14.15 37.82 16.35
C TYR A 248 -14.02 37.98 17.86
N TYR A 249 -15.14 37.80 18.55
CA TYR A 249 -15.23 37.68 20.00
C TYR A 249 -15.67 36.28 20.39
N THR A 250 -15.05 35.72 21.42
CA THR A 250 -15.66 34.63 22.18
C THR A 250 -16.67 35.19 23.17
N TYR A 251 -17.60 34.34 23.62
CA TYR A 251 -18.58 34.73 24.64
C TYR A 251 -17.91 35.13 25.96
N LYS A 252 -16.71 34.59 26.24
CA LYS A 252 -15.91 34.96 27.40
C LYS A 252 -15.37 36.39 27.25
N ASP A 253 -14.87 36.75 26.07
CA ASP A 253 -14.38 38.11 25.78
C ASP A 253 -15.51 39.16 25.87
N ILE A 254 -16.71 38.82 25.38
CA ILE A 254 -17.90 39.69 25.48
C ILE A 254 -18.30 39.88 26.94
N HIS A 255 -18.27 38.81 27.73
CA HIS A 255 -18.56 38.87 29.15
C HIS A 255 -17.53 39.75 29.88
N GLU A 256 -16.24 39.61 29.58
CA GLU A 256 -15.19 40.41 30.21
C GLU A 256 -15.30 41.90 29.85
N LYS A 257 -15.60 42.23 28.58
CA LYS A 257 -15.68 43.60 28.07
C LYS A 257 -16.98 44.33 28.43
N TYR A 258 -18.13 43.66 28.30
CA TYR A 258 -19.45 44.28 28.44
C TYR A 258 -20.23 43.83 29.68
N LYS A 259 -19.68 42.90 30.47
CA LYS A 259 -20.31 42.33 31.68
C LYS A 259 -21.71 41.73 31.41
N LEU A 260 -21.95 41.29 30.18
CA LEU A 260 -23.20 40.64 29.78
C LEU A 260 -23.19 39.15 30.15
N SER A 261 -24.31 38.62 30.63
CA SER A 261 -24.45 37.18 30.88
C SER A 261 -24.55 36.40 29.57
N LYS A 262 -24.24 35.10 29.62
CA LYS A 262 -24.31 34.19 28.46
C LYS A 262 -25.68 34.25 27.76
N ASP A 263 -26.75 34.35 28.53
CA ASP A 263 -28.11 34.40 28.00
C ASP A 263 -28.43 35.75 27.35
N GLN A 264 -27.91 36.85 27.91
CA GLN A 264 -28.02 38.17 27.30
C GLN A 264 -27.26 38.23 25.96
N ILE A 265 -26.05 37.66 25.91
CA ILE A 265 -25.26 37.58 24.66
C ILE A 265 -26.03 36.79 23.60
N ASN A 266 -26.57 35.62 23.95
CA ASN A 266 -27.41 34.82 23.04
C ASN A 266 -28.65 35.59 22.55
N TYR A 267 -29.30 36.34 23.43
CA TYR A 267 -30.44 37.18 23.06
C TYR A 267 -30.05 38.21 21.99
N TYR A 268 -28.93 38.93 22.16
CA TYR A 268 -28.48 39.91 21.18
C TYR A 268 -28.07 39.25 19.85
N VAL A 269 -27.34 38.13 19.92
CA VAL A 269 -26.89 37.41 18.72
C VAL A 269 -28.09 36.92 17.89
N HIS A 270 -29.11 36.34 18.52
CA HIS A 270 -30.29 35.83 17.83
C HIS A 270 -31.26 36.94 17.39
N ASN A 271 -31.54 37.93 18.23
CA ASN A 271 -32.56 38.94 17.93
C ASN A 271 -32.12 39.91 16.83
N TYR A 272 -30.82 40.15 16.69
CA TYR A 272 -30.26 41.05 15.69
C TYR A 272 -29.58 40.32 14.52
N ASN A 273 -29.72 38.99 14.45
CA ASN A 273 -29.09 38.15 13.43
C ASN A 273 -27.60 38.45 13.24
N ILE A 274 -26.87 38.55 14.36
CA ILE A 274 -25.43 38.84 14.33
C ILE A 274 -24.70 37.60 13.78
N PRO A 275 -23.84 37.76 12.75
CA PRO A 275 -23.04 36.65 12.24
C PRO A 275 -22.26 35.97 13.37
N ASN A 276 -22.55 34.69 13.54
CA ASN A 276 -21.88 33.82 14.49
C ASN A 276 -21.63 32.47 13.83
N HIS A 277 -20.57 31.80 14.26
CA HIS A 277 -20.30 30.44 13.86
C HIS A 277 -19.63 29.67 14.99
N LYS A 278 -19.64 28.34 14.89
CA LYS A 278 -19.01 27.47 15.88
C LYS A 278 -17.58 27.18 15.46
N GLN A 279 -16.63 27.56 16.31
CA GLN A 279 -15.22 27.16 16.19
C GLN A 279 -14.93 26.23 17.37
N GLY A 280 -14.85 24.92 17.10
CA GLY A 280 -14.72 23.90 18.14
C GLY A 280 -15.88 23.91 19.13
N ARG A 281 -15.59 24.09 20.42
CA ARG A 281 -16.58 24.17 21.51
C ARG A 281 -17.16 25.58 21.69
N LEU A 282 -16.49 26.61 21.16
CA LEU A 282 -16.87 27.99 21.33
C LEU A 282 -17.80 28.46 20.21
N THR A 283 -18.73 29.33 20.57
CA THR A 283 -19.49 30.13 19.59
C THR A 283 -18.81 31.48 19.54
N ILE A 284 -18.34 31.85 18.34
CA ILE A 284 -17.67 33.13 18.12
C ILE A 284 -18.58 34.07 17.34
N VAL A 285 -18.54 35.34 17.71
CA VAL A 285 -19.42 36.41 17.23
C VAL A 285 -18.56 37.49 16.59
N GLU A 286 -18.99 38.02 15.45
CA GLU A 286 -18.27 39.10 14.78
C GLU A 286 -18.20 40.36 15.65
N ARG A 287 -16.98 40.85 15.91
CA ARG A 287 -16.71 41.95 16.85
C ARG A 287 -17.39 43.26 16.46
N ASN A 288 -17.26 43.67 15.21
CA ASN A 288 -17.75 44.95 14.72
C ASN A 288 -19.28 45.02 14.76
N SER A 289 -19.94 43.95 14.31
CA SER A 289 -21.40 43.83 14.31
C SER A 289 -21.97 43.85 15.72
N PHE A 290 -21.33 43.14 16.66
CA PHE A 290 -21.75 43.12 18.06
C PHE A 290 -21.56 44.46 18.77
N ASP A 291 -20.40 45.11 18.58
CA ASP A 291 -20.08 46.40 19.21
C ASP A 291 -21.03 47.52 18.76
N ARG A 292 -21.42 47.55 17.48
CA ARG A 292 -22.40 48.52 16.96
C ARG A 292 -23.74 48.41 17.67
N ILE A 293 -24.27 47.19 17.81
CA ILE A 293 -25.58 46.92 18.41
C ILE A 293 -25.59 47.26 19.90
N ILE A 294 -24.51 46.93 20.62
CA ILE A 294 -24.40 47.27 22.05
C ILE A 294 -24.31 48.78 22.24
N LYS A 295 -23.57 49.51 21.40
CA LYS A 295 -23.50 50.98 21.47
C LYS A 295 -24.86 51.64 21.17
N GLU A 296 -25.58 51.17 20.16
CA GLU A 296 -26.92 51.66 19.84
C GLU A 296 -27.90 51.43 21.01
N ARG A 297 -27.88 50.26 21.64
CA ARG A 297 -28.83 49.89 22.70
C ARG A 297 -28.49 50.42 24.09
N MET A 298 -27.21 50.49 24.45
CA MET A 298 -26.79 51.10 25.72
C MET A 298 -27.12 52.60 25.78
N SER A 299 -27.43 53.23 24.64
CA SER A 299 -27.89 54.63 24.57
C SER A 299 -29.41 54.82 24.74
N THR A 300 -30.23 53.76 24.60
CA THR A 300 -31.71 53.88 24.63
C THR A 300 -32.34 52.92 25.66
N SER A 301 -32.86 53.50 26.74
CA SER A 301 -33.61 52.83 27.82
C SER A 301 -34.76 51.96 27.28
N PHE A 302 -34.72 50.65 27.59
CA PHE A 302 -35.65 49.64 27.05
C PHE A 302 -36.70 49.14 28.05
N LEU A 303 -36.66 49.60 29.31
CA LEU A 303 -37.56 49.11 30.37
C LEU A 303 -39.01 49.61 30.21
N ASP A 304 -39.22 50.78 29.61
CA ASP A 304 -40.53 51.44 29.61
C ASP A 304 -41.52 50.84 28.57
N LYS A 305 -41.03 50.36 27.42
CA LYS A 305 -41.88 49.81 26.33
C LYS A 305 -42.41 48.39 26.61
N GLU A 306 -41.71 47.60 27.41
CA GLU A 306 -42.10 46.22 27.74
C GLU A 306 -43.26 46.19 28.76
N VAL A 307 -43.29 47.18 29.66
CA VAL A 307 -44.35 47.36 30.68
C VAL A 307 -45.69 47.70 30.03
N GLU A 308 -45.71 48.52 28.98
CA GLU A 308 -46.94 48.88 28.25
C GLU A 308 -47.55 47.70 27.48
N LYS A 309 -46.72 46.81 26.94
CA LYS A 309 -47.17 45.66 26.14
C LYS A 309 -47.88 44.61 27.00
N ARG A 310 -47.44 44.43 28.25
CA ARG A 310 -48.03 43.48 29.22
C ARG A 310 -49.39 43.95 29.76
N LYS A 311 -49.65 45.26 29.79
CA LYS A 311 -50.95 45.82 30.23
C LYS A 311 -52.09 45.59 29.22
N LYS A 312 -51.80 45.24 27.96
CA LYS A 312 -52.80 45.16 26.86
C LYS A 312 -53.43 43.77 26.61
N GLN A 313 -52.97 42.68 27.22
CA GLN A 313 -53.56 41.34 26.98
C GLN A 313 -54.71 41.04 27.96
N LYS A 314 -55.94 40.88 27.44
CA LYS A 314 -57.12 40.43 28.23
C LYS A 314 -56.98 38.95 28.61
N LYS A 315 -57.07 38.65 29.91
CA LYS A 315 -57.13 37.28 30.45
C LYS A 315 -58.59 36.85 30.51
N THR A 316 -58.95 35.76 29.83
CA THR A 316 -60.27 35.12 29.98
C THR A 316 -60.08 33.72 30.57
N ASP A 317 -60.83 33.41 31.64
CA ASP A 317 -60.63 32.19 32.45
C ASP A 317 -61.36 30.94 31.94
N LYS A 318 -62.10 31.04 30.82
CA LYS A 318 -62.90 29.97 30.22
C LYS A 318 -62.23 29.49 28.93
N VAL A 319 -62.15 28.16 28.75
CA VAL A 319 -61.65 27.52 27.52
C VAL A 319 -62.74 27.67 26.45
N PRO A 320 -62.44 28.23 25.26
CA PRO A 320 -63.41 28.31 24.16
C PRO A 320 -63.77 26.92 23.63
N ASP A 321 -65.02 26.73 23.21
CA ASP A 321 -65.49 25.48 22.58
C ASP A 321 -64.70 25.19 21.29
N GLY A 322 -64.35 23.92 21.06
CA GLY A 322 -63.54 23.47 19.92
C GLY A 322 -62.02 23.46 20.16
N TYR A 323 -61.56 23.75 21.39
CA TYR A 323 -60.15 23.66 21.77
C TYR A 323 -59.86 22.44 22.65
N ILE A 324 -58.82 21.68 22.28
CA ILE A 324 -58.35 20.48 22.99
C ILE A 324 -56.97 20.71 23.63
N SER A 325 -56.76 20.12 24.79
CA SER A 325 -55.49 20.19 25.53
C SER A 325 -54.47 19.16 24.99
N ILE A 326 -53.18 19.39 25.27
CA ILE A 326 -52.10 18.45 24.89
C ILE A 326 -52.37 17.02 25.39
N LYS A 327 -52.95 16.89 26.59
CA LYS A 327 -53.28 15.59 27.18
C LYS A 327 -54.38 14.87 26.38
N GLN A 328 -55.42 15.58 25.96
CA GLN A 328 -56.49 15.03 25.12
C GLN A 328 -55.97 14.63 23.72
N ILE A 329 -55.03 15.41 23.15
CA ILE A 329 -54.36 15.05 21.88
C ILE A 329 -53.55 13.75 22.04
N ALA A 330 -52.84 13.60 23.16
CA ALA A 330 -52.05 12.41 23.45
C ALA A 330 -52.92 11.15 23.57
N GLU A 331 -54.05 11.26 24.27
CA GLU A 331 -55.05 10.19 24.42
C GLU A 331 -55.71 9.82 23.09
N GLN A 332 -56.13 10.80 22.28
CA GLN A 332 -56.82 10.58 21.00
C GLN A 332 -55.95 9.84 19.97
N TYR A 333 -54.64 10.10 19.93
CA TYR A 333 -53.73 9.52 18.94
C TYR A 333 -52.80 8.44 19.51
N GLY A 334 -53.00 8.01 20.76
CA GLY A 334 -52.21 6.94 21.40
C GLY A 334 -50.71 7.26 21.48
N ILE A 335 -50.34 8.52 21.70
CA ILE A 335 -48.94 8.97 21.79
C ILE A 335 -48.63 9.59 23.15
N THR A 336 -47.36 9.79 23.46
CA THR A 336 -46.95 10.47 24.71
C THR A 336 -47.24 11.97 24.65
N GLU A 337 -47.52 12.60 25.79
CA GLU A 337 -47.73 14.05 25.89
C GLU A 337 -46.56 14.87 25.33
N LYS A 338 -45.32 14.38 25.54
CA LYS A 338 -44.10 14.99 24.96
C LYS A 338 -44.09 14.92 23.44
N ALA A 339 -44.54 13.81 22.85
CA ALA A 339 -44.63 13.65 21.41
C ALA A 339 -45.76 14.52 20.82
N ALA A 340 -46.90 14.62 21.50
CA ALA A 340 -47.98 15.52 21.12
C ALA A 340 -47.51 16.99 21.14
N GLN A 341 -46.81 17.41 22.20
CA GLN A 341 -46.26 18.77 22.33
C GLN A 341 -45.18 19.08 21.28
N ALA A 342 -44.34 18.10 20.94
CA ALA A 342 -43.34 18.27 19.89
C ALA A 342 -44.00 18.48 18.51
N LYS A 343 -45.02 17.68 18.19
CA LYS A 343 -45.76 17.77 16.91
C LYS A 343 -46.56 19.06 16.79
N THR A 344 -47.27 19.49 17.83
CA THR A 344 -48.02 20.76 17.77
C THR A 344 -47.10 21.97 17.63
N ARG A 345 -45.87 21.90 18.18
CA ARG A 345 -44.82 22.92 17.98
C ARG A 345 -44.26 22.91 16.56
N GLU A 346 -44.00 21.73 16.00
CA GLU A 346 -43.53 21.55 14.62
C GLU A 346 -44.56 22.08 13.60
N GLY A 347 -45.84 21.78 13.85
CA GLY A 347 -46.98 22.25 13.06
C GLY A 347 -47.31 23.73 13.22
N LYS A 348 -46.61 24.47 14.09
CA LYS A 348 -46.87 25.88 14.42
C LYS A 348 -48.35 26.17 14.71
N LEU A 349 -49.03 25.26 15.40
CA LEU A 349 -50.44 25.45 15.74
C LEU A 349 -50.60 26.62 16.70
N GLU A 350 -51.60 27.47 16.45
CA GLU A 350 -51.95 28.56 17.35
C GLU A 350 -52.38 28.00 18.71
N LYS A 351 -51.75 28.52 19.78
CA LYS A 351 -51.97 28.05 21.15
C LYS A 351 -52.67 29.10 21.98
N LEU A 352 -53.66 28.68 22.75
CA LEU A 352 -54.24 29.47 23.84
C LEU A 352 -53.64 29.01 25.17
N PHE A 353 -53.14 29.95 25.97
CA PHE A 353 -52.59 29.68 27.29
C PHE A 353 -53.59 30.06 28.37
N ILE A 354 -54.23 29.05 28.97
CA ILE A 354 -55.28 29.22 29.99
C ILE A 354 -54.92 28.34 31.19
N LYS A 355 -54.93 28.92 32.40
CA LYS A 355 -54.70 28.20 33.68
C LYS A 355 -53.52 27.21 33.63
N HIS A 356 -52.37 27.68 33.14
CA HIS A 356 -51.12 26.92 33.03
C HIS A 356 -51.12 25.75 32.03
N ARG A 357 -52.11 25.66 31.14
CA ARG A 357 -52.19 24.64 30.09
C ARG A 357 -52.31 25.27 28.71
N ASN A 358 -51.75 24.58 27.72
CA ASN A 358 -51.87 24.94 26.31
C ASN A 358 -53.07 24.22 25.69
N TYR A 359 -53.89 24.98 24.98
CA TYR A 359 -55.06 24.51 24.24
C TYR A 359 -54.90 24.82 22.75
N PHE A 360 -55.31 23.89 21.89
CA PHE A 360 -55.18 23.95 20.44
C PHE A 360 -56.53 23.69 19.76
N ASN A 361 -56.77 24.29 18.60
CA ASN A 361 -57.99 24.05 17.82
C ASN A 361 -58.05 22.58 17.36
N ALA A 362 -59.16 21.90 17.64
CA ALA A 362 -59.34 20.47 17.37
C ALA A 362 -59.20 20.10 15.87
N ASN A 363 -59.78 20.91 14.97
CA ASN A 363 -59.71 20.67 13.52
C ASN A 363 -58.28 20.80 12.99
N ALA A 364 -57.53 21.78 13.51
CA ALA A 364 -56.13 21.99 13.14
C ALA A 364 -55.21 20.86 13.64
N VAL A 365 -55.53 20.29 14.81
CA VAL A 365 -54.86 19.07 15.30
C VAL A 365 -55.21 17.89 14.39
N GLU A 366 -56.47 17.70 14.02
CA GLU A 366 -56.87 16.58 13.16
C GLU A 366 -56.15 16.57 11.81
N GLN A 367 -56.05 17.73 11.16
CA GLN A 367 -55.29 17.90 9.91
C GLN A 367 -53.80 17.58 10.06
N LEU A 368 -53.21 17.89 11.22
CA LEU A 368 -51.80 17.64 11.49
C LEU A 368 -51.51 16.16 11.74
N PHE A 369 -52.44 15.45 12.38
CA PHE A 369 -52.23 14.07 12.84
C PHE A 369 -52.73 12.99 11.87
N ASN A 370 -53.50 13.36 10.84
CA ASN A 370 -54.00 12.42 9.83
C ASN A 370 -52.86 11.82 8.97
N ARG A 371 -52.80 10.48 8.88
CA ARG A 371 -51.68 9.69 8.31
C ARG A 371 -52.07 8.77 7.15
N ASP A 372 -53.31 8.78 6.67
CA ASP A 372 -53.77 7.85 5.63
C ASP A 372 -53.04 8.06 4.29
N PRO A 373 -52.25 7.08 3.81
CA PRO A 373 -51.49 7.19 2.56
C PRO A 373 -52.36 7.34 1.30
N GLU A 374 -53.61 6.90 1.35
CA GLU A 374 -54.56 6.88 0.23
C GLU A 374 -55.23 8.24 -0.04
N LYS A 375 -55.13 9.19 0.90
CA LYS A 375 -55.71 10.54 0.76
C LYS A 375 -54.69 11.60 0.31
N PHE A 376 -53.48 11.19 -0.08
CA PHE A 376 -52.48 12.10 -0.63
C PHE A 376 -52.60 12.13 -2.16
N ASP A 377 -52.70 13.31 -2.74
CA ASP A 377 -52.58 13.51 -4.19
C ASP A 377 -51.13 13.23 -4.60
N VAL A 378 -50.86 12.00 -5.06
CA VAL A 378 -49.56 11.56 -5.56
C VAL A 378 -49.69 11.25 -7.05
N PRO A 379 -48.74 11.67 -7.91
CA PRO A 379 -48.74 11.28 -9.32
C PRO A 379 -48.75 9.75 -9.48
N GLU A 380 -49.53 9.23 -10.44
CA GLU A 380 -49.74 7.79 -10.67
C GLU A 380 -48.44 6.99 -10.88
N ASP A 381 -47.38 7.66 -11.32
CA ASP A 381 -46.06 7.08 -11.58
C ASP A 381 -45.23 6.79 -10.31
N TYR A 382 -45.77 7.00 -9.11
CA TYR A 382 -45.06 6.80 -7.84
C TYR A 382 -45.72 5.75 -6.93
N ILE A 383 -44.91 4.84 -6.39
CA ILE A 383 -45.35 3.70 -5.58
C ILE A 383 -44.68 3.68 -4.20
N THR A 384 -45.39 3.21 -3.17
CA THR A 384 -44.88 3.12 -1.79
C THR A 384 -43.98 1.91 -1.57
N ALA A 385 -43.05 2.00 -0.62
CA ALA A 385 -42.16 0.88 -0.28
C ALA A 385 -42.89 -0.41 0.12
N GLN A 386 -44.08 -0.30 0.72
CA GLN A 386 -44.93 -1.44 1.08
C GLN A 386 -45.48 -2.13 -0.17
N LYS A 387 -46.04 -1.37 -1.13
CA LYS A 387 -46.54 -1.94 -2.39
C LYS A 387 -45.42 -2.55 -3.25
N ILE A 388 -44.21 -1.98 -3.23
CA ILE A 388 -43.02 -2.58 -3.88
C ILE A 388 -42.65 -3.92 -3.22
N ALA A 389 -42.65 -3.97 -1.88
CA ALA A 389 -42.33 -5.16 -1.12
C ALA A 389 -43.28 -6.32 -1.44
N GLU A 390 -44.58 -6.03 -1.53
CA GLU A 390 -45.60 -6.99 -1.94
C GLU A 390 -45.43 -7.43 -3.40
N ARG A 391 -45.26 -6.47 -4.33
CA ARG A 391 -45.14 -6.74 -5.78
C ARG A 391 -43.94 -7.62 -6.13
N PHE A 392 -42.80 -7.41 -5.48
CA PHE A 392 -41.56 -8.15 -5.76
C PHE A 392 -41.22 -9.24 -4.71
N LYS A 393 -42.14 -9.52 -3.78
CA LYS A 393 -41.96 -10.50 -2.68
C LYS A 393 -40.64 -10.33 -1.92
N ILE A 394 -40.32 -9.09 -1.55
CA ILE A 394 -39.10 -8.71 -0.79
C ILE A 394 -39.48 -7.93 0.46
N THR A 395 -38.58 -7.84 1.45
CA THR A 395 -38.88 -7.07 2.68
C THR A 395 -38.82 -5.56 2.44
N VAL A 396 -39.66 -4.80 3.15
CA VAL A 396 -39.66 -3.32 3.09
C VAL A 396 -38.29 -2.73 3.43
N HIS A 397 -37.56 -3.34 4.38
CA HIS A 397 -36.18 -2.97 4.70
C HIS A 397 -35.24 -3.16 3.49
N HIS A 398 -35.38 -4.25 2.74
CA HIS A 398 -34.60 -4.50 1.53
C HIS A 398 -34.91 -3.45 0.45
N VAL A 399 -36.18 -3.09 0.28
CA VAL A 399 -36.60 -2.01 -0.63
C VAL A 399 -35.90 -0.70 -0.27
N HIS A 400 -35.92 -0.29 1.00
CA HIS A 400 -35.26 0.94 1.46
C HIS A 400 -33.75 0.94 1.28
N GLY A 401 -33.09 -0.21 1.53
CA GLY A 401 -31.66 -0.34 1.32
C GLY A 401 -31.29 -0.22 -0.16
N ARG A 402 -32.01 -0.95 -1.01
CA ARG A 402 -31.77 -1.02 -2.46
C ARG A 402 -32.05 0.30 -3.17
N THR A 403 -33.22 0.91 -2.91
CA THR A 403 -33.59 2.21 -3.49
C THR A 403 -32.64 3.33 -3.06
N ARG A 404 -32.13 3.29 -1.82
CA ARG A 404 -31.12 4.24 -1.33
C ARG A 404 -29.76 4.05 -2.00
N GLN A 405 -29.32 2.80 -2.16
CA GLN A 405 -28.03 2.48 -2.77
C GLN A 405 -27.98 2.89 -4.25
N ALA A 406 -29.06 2.64 -4.99
CA ALA A 406 -29.16 3.00 -6.41
C ALA A 406 -29.65 4.44 -6.65
N LYS A 407 -29.89 5.21 -5.58
CA LYS A 407 -30.36 6.61 -5.64
C LYS A 407 -31.63 6.77 -6.50
N VAL A 408 -32.59 5.85 -6.32
CA VAL A 408 -33.88 5.90 -7.02
C VAL A 408 -34.61 7.21 -6.69
N PRO A 409 -35.15 7.92 -7.70
CA PRO A 409 -35.95 9.12 -7.48
C PRO A 409 -37.09 8.86 -6.50
N ARG A 410 -37.18 9.69 -5.46
CA ARG A 410 -38.21 9.58 -4.43
C ARG A 410 -38.81 10.92 -4.06
N ILE A 411 -40.10 10.92 -3.75
CA ILE A 411 -40.82 12.05 -3.19
C ILE A 411 -41.17 11.71 -1.73
N THR A 412 -40.93 12.65 -0.81
CA THR A 412 -41.27 12.49 0.61
C THR A 412 -42.44 13.39 0.94
N ILE A 413 -43.61 12.79 1.22
CA ILE A 413 -44.83 13.51 1.62
C ILE A 413 -45.19 13.05 3.03
N LYS A 414 -45.31 14.00 3.97
CA LYS A 414 -45.63 13.76 5.40
C LYS A 414 -44.89 12.55 6.02
N HIS A 415 -43.58 12.47 5.78
CA HIS A 415 -42.66 11.41 6.24
C HIS A 415 -42.83 10.02 5.61
N ILE A 416 -43.60 9.89 4.54
CA ILE A 416 -43.71 8.68 3.73
C ILE A 416 -42.94 8.88 2.42
N ASN A 417 -42.14 7.89 2.03
CA ASN A 417 -41.37 7.91 0.79
C ASN A 417 -42.09 7.15 -0.32
N PHE A 418 -42.31 7.82 -1.44
CA PHE A 418 -42.81 7.27 -2.68
C PHE A 418 -41.69 7.21 -3.70
N TYR A 419 -41.58 6.11 -4.45
CA TYR A 419 -40.50 5.88 -5.43
C TYR A 419 -41.08 5.79 -6.83
N GLU A 420 -40.35 6.30 -7.81
CA GLU A 420 -40.78 6.26 -9.22
C GLU A 420 -40.87 4.82 -9.74
N LEU A 421 -42.01 4.46 -10.34
CA LEU A 421 -42.34 3.10 -10.77
C LEU A 421 -41.32 2.55 -11.79
N LYS A 422 -40.94 3.35 -12.81
CA LYS A 422 -39.99 2.94 -13.86
C LYS A 422 -38.64 2.55 -13.28
N ALA A 423 -38.08 3.40 -12.42
CA ALA A 423 -36.79 3.15 -11.78
C ALA A 423 -36.84 1.97 -10.80
N VAL A 424 -37.99 1.72 -10.16
CA VAL A 424 -38.21 0.53 -9.33
C VAL A 424 -38.26 -0.73 -10.20
N GLU A 425 -38.96 -0.69 -11.34
CA GLU A 425 -39.06 -1.82 -12.26
C GLU A 425 -37.71 -2.18 -12.89
N GLU A 426 -36.88 -1.20 -13.28
CA GLU A 426 -35.50 -1.49 -13.74
C GLU A 426 -34.65 -2.11 -12.62
N LEU A 427 -34.78 -1.59 -11.39
CA LEU A 427 -33.94 -2.01 -10.28
C LEU A 427 -34.27 -3.41 -9.75
N PHE A 428 -35.56 -3.76 -9.73
CA PHE A 428 -36.05 -5.03 -9.21
C PHE A 428 -36.47 -6.03 -10.30
N GLY A 429 -36.58 -5.60 -11.57
CA GLY A 429 -37.04 -6.39 -12.71
C GLY A 429 -36.05 -7.44 -13.21
N HIS A 430 -34.75 -7.30 -12.93
CA HIS A 430 -33.72 -8.30 -13.26
C HIS A 430 -33.76 -9.58 -12.40
N ARG A 431 -34.84 -9.82 -11.64
CA ARG A 431 -35.08 -11.06 -10.88
C ARG A 431 -36.25 -11.88 -11.40
N VAL A 432 -36.54 -11.82 -12.70
CA VAL A 432 -37.18 -12.96 -13.36
C VAL A 432 -36.15 -14.09 -13.43
N PRO A 433 -36.45 -15.31 -12.97
CA PRO A 433 -35.52 -16.43 -13.07
C PRO A 433 -35.28 -16.76 -14.54
N VAL A 434 -34.11 -16.42 -15.06
CA VAL A 434 -33.61 -16.88 -16.35
C VAL A 434 -33.12 -18.32 -16.14
N SER A 435 -34.05 -19.26 -16.14
CA SER A 435 -33.75 -20.59 -16.68
C SER A 435 -33.70 -20.45 -18.20
N GLU A 436 -32.65 -21.00 -18.81
CA GLU A 436 -32.34 -20.98 -20.25
C GLU A 436 -31.65 -19.70 -20.76
N SER A 437 -30.33 -19.62 -20.58
CA SER A 437 -29.39 -19.89 -21.68
C SER A 437 -27.95 -19.46 -21.35
N VAL A 438 -27.03 -20.21 -21.98
CA VAL A 438 -25.58 -20.02 -22.16
C VAL A 438 -24.69 -20.90 -21.26
N GLU A 439 -24.18 -21.95 -21.91
CA GLU A 439 -23.19 -22.91 -21.45
C GLU A 439 -21.88 -22.24 -21.00
N GLY A 440 -21.43 -22.57 -19.80
CA GLY A 440 -20.16 -22.15 -19.23
C GLY A 440 -20.16 -22.28 -17.71
N ASP A 441 -19.92 -23.50 -17.22
CA ASP A 441 -19.72 -23.87 -15.81
C ASP A 441 -20.73 -23.26 -14.81
N SER A 442 -21.86 -23.94 -14.63
CA SER A 442 -22.74 -23.76 -13.49
C SER A 442 -21.94 -23.94 -12.20
N ILE A 443 -21.58 -22.84 -11.53
CA ILE A 443 -20.87 -22.87 -10.24
C ILE A 443 -21.79 -23.53 -9.21
N GLU A 444 -21.54 -24.80 -8.89
CA GLU A 444 -22.22 -25.51 -7.81
C GLU A 444 -21.78 -24.95 -6.45
N TRP A 445 -22.76 -24.53 -5.64
CA TRP A 445 -22.55 -23.95 -4.31
C TRP A 445 -22.87 -24.97 -3.22
N ILE A 446 -21.94 -25.22 -2.31
CA ILE A 446 -22.09 -26.14 -1.16
C ILE A 446 -22.03 -25.39 0.17
N THR A 447 -22.77 -25.87 1.17
CA THR A 447 -22.78 -25.26 2.50
C THR A 447 -21.55 -25.61 3.31
N GLY A 448 -21.28 -24.82 4.35
CA GLY A 448 -20.21 -25.09 5.29
C GLY A 448 -20.32 -26.43 6.01
N GLU A 449 -21.53 -26.94 6.25
CA GLU A 449 -21.78 -28.24 6.89
C GLU A 449 -21.56 -29.40 5.91
N GLN A 450 -22.03 -29.25 4.67
CA GLN A 450 -21.77 -30.22 3.60
C GLN A 450 -20.28 -30.40 3.32
N ILE A 451 -19.46 -29.34 3.43
CA ILE A 451 -17.99 -29.46 3.30
C ILE A 451 -17.39 -30.30 4.43
N GLU A 452 -17.90 -30.15 5.65
CA GLU A 452 -17.42 -30.87 6.82
C GLU A 452 -17.74 -32.36 6.71
N GLU A 453 -18.96 -32.68 6.25
CA GLU A 453 -19.42 -34.06 6.04
C GLU A 453 -18.76 -34.74 4.84
N LEU A 454 -18.77 -34.11 3.66
CA LEU A 454 -18.25 -34.70 2.42
C LEU A 454 -16.74 -34.96 2.46
N TYR A 455 -15.98 -34.09 3.15
CA TYR A 455 -14.52 -34.15 3.15
C TYR A 455 -13.91 -34.48 4.51
N GLY A 456 -14.73 -34.75 5.53
CA GLY A 456 -14.28 -35.11 6.88
C GLY A 456 -13.47 -34.01 7.57
N LEU A 457 -13.83 -32.74 7.34
CA LEU A 457 -13.09 -31.59 7.86
C LEU A 457 -13.70 -31.09 9.17
N SER A 458 -12.86 -30.66 10.12
CA SER A 458 -13.34 -29.88 11.26
C SER A 458 -13.72 -28.46 10.84
N THR A 459 -14.60 -27.82 11.61
CA THR A 459 -15.01 -26.43 11.39
C THR A 459 -13.84 -25.44 11.29
N ALA A 460 -12.78 -25.68 12.06
CA ALA A 460 -11.53 -24.91 12.02
C ALA A 460 -10.69 -25.20 10.76
N ALA A 461 -10.63 -26.46 10.32
CA ALA A 461 -9.94 -26.85 9.10
C ALA A 461 -10.60 -26.24 7.85
N ARG A 462 -11.94 -26.25 7.77
CA ARG A 462 -12.71 -25.56 6.72
C ARG A 462 -12.39 -24.06 6.68
N ARG A 463 -12.43 -23.37 7.83
CA ARG A 463 -12.12 -21.93 7.90
C ARG A 463 -10.70 -21.62 7.42
N THR A 464 -9.73 -22.45 7.80
CA THR A 464 -8.34 -22.32 7.36
C THR A 464 -8.20 -22.56 5.87
N LEU A 465 -8.87 -23.58 5.32
CA LEU A 465 -8.89 -23.92 3.89
C LEU A 465 -9.43 -22.75 3.05
N VAL A 466 -10.63 -22.27 3.40
CA VAL A 466 -11.29 -21.15 2.72
C VAL A 466 -10.42 -19.89 2.74
N SER A 467 -9.86 -19.54 3.91
CA SER A 467 -9.04 -18.34 4.07
C SER A 467 -7.72 -18.42 3.30
N ARG A 468 -7.03 -19.57 3.37
CA ARG A 468 -5.72 -19.80 2.75
C ARG A 468 -5.81 -19.81 1.23
N HIS A 469 -6.88 -20.39 0.67
CA HIS A 469 -7.08 -20.53 -0.77
C HIS A 469 -8.02 -19.49 -1.38
N LYS A 470 -8.52 -18.54 -0.57
CA LYS A 470 -9.42 -17.45 -1.01
C LYS A 470 -10.63 -17.97 -1.78
N ILE A 471 -11.25 -19.02 -1.25
CA ILE A 471 -12.41 -19.69 -1.86
C ILE A 471 -13.60 -18.71 -1.91
N PRO A 472 -14.24 -18.51 -3.08
CA PRO A 472 -15.44 -17.68 -3.21
C PRO A 472 -16.56 -18.15 -2.28
N SER A 473 -17.22 -17.20 -1.62
CA SER A 473 -18.34 -17.48 -0.72
C SER A 473 -19.52 -16.52 -0.92
N LYS A 474 -20.74 -17.01 -0.70
CA LYS A 474 -22.00 -16.26 -0.81
C LYS A 474 -22.84 -16.48 0.45
N LYS A 475 -23.37 -15.41 1.04
CA LYS A 475 -24.25 -15.48 2.22
C LYS A 475 -25.72 -15.29 1.81
N VAL A 476 -26.56 -16.28 2.10
CA VAL A 476 -28.01 -16.27 1.82
C VAL A 476 -28.74 -16.63 3.09
N HIS A 477 -29.60 -15.74 3.59
CA HIS A 477 -30.45 -15.96 4.78
C HIS A 477 -29.70 -16.64 5.94
N GLU A 478 -28.57 -16.06 6.34
CA GLU A 478 -27.68 -16.48 7.44
C GLU A 478 -26.72 -17.65 7.15
N THR A 479 -27.01 -18.48 6.15
CA THR A 479 -26.12 -19.59 5.74
C THR A 479 -25.06 -19.13 4.74
N THR A 480 -23.82 -19.62 4.92
CA THR A 480 -22.70 -19.33 4.00
C THR A 480 -22.44 -20.52 3.08
N PHE A 481 -22.46 -20.24 1.78
CA PHE A 481 -22.19 -21.18 0.71
C PHE A 481 -20.81 -20.91 0.12
N TYR A 482 -20.12 -21.96 -0.34
CA TYR A 482 -18.81 -21.93 -0.97
C TYR A 482 -18.86 -22.61 -2.33
N SER A 483 -18.03 -22.17 -3.27
CA SER A 483 -17.88 -22.83 -4.57
C SER A 483 -17.30 -24.24 -4.39
N LYS A 484 -18.04 -25.26 -4.81
CA LYS A 484 -17.63 -26.68 -4.70
C LYS A 484 -16.34 -26.96 -5.47
N ALA A 485 -16.25 -26.45 -6.70
CA ALA A 485 -15.08 -26.64 -7.55
C ALA A 485 -13.80 -26.02 -6.94
N ASP A 486 -13.91 -24.86 -6.31
CA ASP A 486 -12.76 -24.19 -5.68
C ASP A 486 -12.36 -24.87 -4.36
N VAL A 487 -13.31 -25.47 -3.63
CA VAL A 487 -13.04 -26.31 -2.45
C VAL A 487 -12.30 -27.59 -2.85
N GLU A 488 -12.73 -28.25 -3.92
CA GLU A 488 -12.06 -29.45 -4.44
C GLU A 488 -10.65 -29.16 -4.97
N TYR A 489 -10.49 -28.05 -5.71
CA TYR A 489 -9.18 -27.59 -6.17
C TYR A 489 -8.25 -27.22 -5.01
N ALA A 490 -8.75 -26.54 -3.98
CA ALA A 490 -7.96 -26.19 -2.80
C ALA A 490 -7.42 -27.43 -2.06
N ARG A 491 -8.18 -28.54 -2.06
CA ARG A 491 -7.70 -29.83 -1.52
C ARG A 491 -6.70 -30.51 -2.43
N ASN A 492 -6.92 -30.48 -3.74
CA ASN A 492 -6.10 -31.14 -4.75
C ASN A 492 -5.58 -30.14 -5.81
N PRO A 493 -4.51 -29.36 -5.48
CA PRO A 493 -3.88 -28.49 -6.45
C PRO A 493 -3.38 -29.30 -7.66
N GLY A 494 -3.75 -28.89 -8.87
CA GLY A 494 -3.43 -29.58 -10.13
C GLY A 494 -4.62 -30.24 -10.85
N LEU A 495 -5.82 -30.29 -10.26
CA LEU A 495 -7.00 -30.91 -10.91
C LEU A 495 -7.47 -30.13 -12.15
N LYS A 496 -7.36 -28.79 -12.12
CA LYS A 496 -7.82 -27.91 -13.21
C LYS A 496 -7.00 -28.05 -14.50
N ASP A 497 -5.71 -28.34 -14.35
CA ASP A 497 -4.74 -28.50 -15.45
C ASP A 497 -4.54 -29.97 -15.88
N GLN A 498 -5.29 -30.92 -15.29
CA GLN A 498 -5.16 -32.34 -15.60
C GLN A 498 -5.54 -32.68 -17.06
N LYS A 499 -6.25 -31.78 -17.75
CA LYS A 499 -6.56 -31.94 -19.18
C LYS A 499 -5.31 -31.85 -20.04
N ASP A 500 -4.41 -30.91 -19.74
CA ASP A 500 -3.30 -30.53 -20.62
C ASP A 500 -1.92 -30.89 -20.06
N TYR A 501 -1.82 -31.23 -18.77
CA TYR A 501 -0.55 -31.57 -18.11
C TYR A 501 -0.57 -32.94 -17.41
N TYR A 502 0.61 -33.58 -17.31
CA TYR A 502 0.87 -34.77 -16.47
C TYR A 502 1.66 -34.41 -15.22
N THR A 503 1.38 -35.07 -14.10
CA THR A 503 2.28 -35.12 -12.93
C THR A 503 3.38 -36.17 -13.14
N VAL A 504 4.49 -36.08 -12.40
CA VAL A 504 5.56 -37.11 -12.42
C VAL A 504 4.99 -38.50 -12.15
N GLU A 505 4.06 -38.61 -11.21
CA GLU A 505 3.41 -39.87 -10.83
C GLU A 505 2.58 -40.44 -11.98
N GLN A 506 1.81 -39.61 -12.67
CA GLN A 506 1.04 -40.00 -13.85
C GLN A 506 1.94 -40.42 -15.02
N ILE A 507 3.10 -39.77 -15.22
CA ILE A 507 4.04 -40.18 -16.27
C ILE A 507 4.61 -41.57 -15.98
N LYS A 508 4.97 -41.85 -14.71
CA LYS A 508 5.47 -43.16 -14.30
C LYS A 508 4.43 -44.25 -14.54
N GLU A 509 3.20 -44.02 -14.11
CA GLU A 509 2.11 -45.00 -14.22
C GLU A 509 1.69 -45.23 -15.66
N LYS A 510 1.54 -44.15 -16.46
CA LYS A 510 1.04 -44.24 -17.83
C LYS A 510 2.08 -44.76 -18.83
N PHE A 511 3.36 -44.47 -18.63
CA PHE A 511 4.42 -44.84 -19.57
C PHE A 511 5.38 -45.89 -19.00
N GLY A 512 5.14 -46.41 -17.80
CA GLY A 512 5.96 -47.44 -17.16
C GLY A 512 7.40 -46.99 -16.86
N LEU A 513 7.66 -45.68 -16.80
CA LEU A 513 9.00 -45.13 -16.61
C LEU A 513 9.38 -45.09 -15.12
N SER A 514 10.66 -45.32 -14.84
CA SER A 514 11.20 -45.11 -13.50
C SER A 514 11.19 -43.62 -13.13
N ARG A 515 11.18 -43.30 -11.83
CA ARG A 515 11.20 -41.92 -11.35
C ARG A 515 12.43 -41.16 -11.89
N GLU A 516 13.57 -41.82 -11.95
CA GLU A 516 14.84 -41.27 -12.44
C GLU A 516 14.81 -41.03 -13.96
N GLU A 517 14.14 -41.92 -14.70
CA GLU A 517 13.93 -41.77 -16.14
C GLU A 517 13.02 -40.60 -16.48
N VAL A 518 11.99 -40.34 -15.66
CA VAL A 518 11.15 -39.15 -15.84
C VAL A 518 11.97 -37.88 -15.58
N TYR A 519 12.82 -37.85 -14.55
CA TYR A 519 13.69 -36.69 -14.31
C TYR A 519 14.77 -36.51 -15.38
N SER A 520 15.33 -37.59 -15.94
CA SER A 520 16.28 -37.49 -17.04
C SER A 520 15.60 -36.99 -18.32
N LEU A 521 14.40 -37.49 -18.61
CA LEU A 521 13.57 -37.04 -19.74
C LEU A 521 13.32 -35.53 -19.64
N VAL A 522 12.86 -35.05 -18.48
CA VAL A 522 12.61 -33.62 -18.23
C VAL A 522 13.88 -32.76 -18.27
N ARG A 523 15.05 -33.33 -17.93
CA ARG A 523 16.31 -32.58 -17.89
C ARG A 523 16.93 -32.39 -19.26
N TYR A 524 16.83 -33.40 -20.12
CA TYR A 524 17.51 -33.42 -21.42
C TYR A 524 16.58 -33.11 -22.60
N LYS A 525 15.26 -33.27 -22.43
CA LYS A 525 14.25 -32.85 -23.41
C LYS A 525 13.60 -31.56 -22.93
N ASN A 526 13.35 -30.63 -23.85
CA ASN A 526 12.82 -29.29 -23.54
C ASN A 526 11.32 -29.32 -23.25
N ILE A 527 10.92 -30.03 -22.18
CA ILE A 527 9.52 -30.21 -21.78
C ILE A 527 9.07 -28.98 -20.99
N GLN A 528 7.97 -28.36 -21.41
CA GLN A 528 7.37 -27.26 -20.67
C GLN A 528 6.86 -27.73 -19.29
N LYS A 529 7.24 -27.01 -18.24
CA LYS A 529 6.84 -27.29 -16.86
C LYS A 529 6.11 -26.10 -16.23
N LYS A 530 5.00 -26.38 -15.56
CA LYS A 530 4.22 -25.43 -14.76
C LYS A 530 4.26 -25.85 -13.31
N ARG A 531 4.50 -24.91 -12.40
CA ARG A 531 4.49 -25.20 -10.95
C ARG A 531 3.13 -24.83 -10.38
N ASP A 532 2.38 -25.82 -9.91
CA ASP A 532 1.10 -25.62 -9.21
C ASP A 532 1.20 -26.17 -7.78
N GLY A 533 1.32 -25.25 -6.81
CA GLY A 533 1.50 -25.57 -5.40
C GLY A 533 2.72 -26.48 -5.14
N ARG A 534 2.45 -27.67 -4.59
CA ARG A 534 3.47 -28.69 -4.29
C ARG A 534 3.87 -29.54 -5.51
N PHE A 535 3.12 -29.46 -6.60
CA PHE A 535 3.32 -30.29 -7.78
C PHE A 535 4.03 -29.51 -8.89
N THR A 536 4.85 -30.23 -9.66
CA THR A 536 5.37 -29.76 -10.94
C THR A 536 4.66 -30.54 -12.03
N LEU A 537 3.94 -29.83 -12.88
CA LEU A 537 3.13 -30.34 -13.97
C LEU A 537 3.91 -30.20 -15.29
N PHE A 538 3.84 -31.20 -16.16
CA PHE A 538 4.55 -31.26 -17.44
C PHE A 538 3.57 -31.35 -18.60
N LEU A 539 3.74 -30.55 -19.65
CA LEU A 539 2.80 -30.51 -20.77
C LEU A 539 2.68 -31.89 -21.43
N LYS A 540 1.46 -32.42 -21.57
CA LYS A 540 1.24 -33.79 -22.07
C LYS A 540 1.83 -34.01 -23.45
N GLU A 541 1.66 -33.04 -24.34
CA GLU A 541 2.15 -33.09 -25.72
C GLU A 541 3.68 -33.22 -25.78
N ASP A 542 4.38 -32.42 -24.98
CA ASP A 542 5.85 -32.44 -24.92
C ASP A 542 6.37 -33.74 -24.30
N VAL A 543 5.69 -34.26 -23.28
CA VAL A 543 6.04 -35.56 -22.66
C VAL A 543 5.86 -36.70 -23.66
N ILE A 544 4.73 -36.73 -24.38
CA ILE A 544 4.45 -37.75 -25.39
C ILE A 544 5.50 -37.68 -26.51
N ARG A 545 5.81 -36.47 -27.01
CA ARG A 545 6.84 -36.25 -28.03
C ARG A 545 8.22 -36.71 -27.57
N ALA A 546 8.62 -36.32 -26.36
CA ALA A 546 9.90 -36.69 -25.77
C ALA A 546 10.07 -38.21 -25.59
N ILE A 547 8.97 -38.93 -25.30
CA ILE A 547 8.96 -40.39 -25.17
C ILE A 547 9.01 -41.06 -26.55
N HIS A 548 8.32 -40.53 -27.56
CA HIS A 548 8.39 -41.03 -28.94
C HIS A 548 9.80 -40.89 -29.52
N GLU A 549 10.46 -39.74 -29.32
CA GLU A 549 11.85 -39.49 -29.74
C GLU A 549 12.88 -40.37 -29.01
N ARG A 550 12.52 -41.05 -27.92
CA ARG A 550 13.39 -42.00 -27.21
C ARG A 550 13.27 -43.43 -27.74
N LYS A 551 12.21 -43.74 -28.50
CA LYS A 551 11.96 -45.07 -29.08
C LYS A 551 12.46 -45.21 -30.53
N GLN A 552 12.77 -44.10 -31.20
CA GLN A 552 13.57 -44.05 -32.43
C GLN A 552 15.04 -43.97 -32.06
#